data_AF-A0A350PGW5-F1
#
_entry.id   AF-A0A350PGW5-F1
#
_cell.length_a   1.000
_cell.length_b   1.000
_cell.length_c   1.000
_cell.angle_alpha   90.00
_cell.angle_beta   90.00
_cell.angle_gamma   90.00
#
_symmetry.space_group_name_H-M   'P 1'
#
loop_
_entity.id
_entity.type
_entity.pdbx_description
1 polymer ?
#
loop_
_entity_poly.entity_id
_entity_poly.type
_entity_poly.pdbx_seq_one_letter_code
_entity_poly.pdbx_strand_id
1 'polypeptide(L)'
;REKQLRVTSRIDCDLHTLDNYIQANNYYAVKASFGLYAIIVNGSVCSSLNIINGKYLHVNPENFLNELKNHRHLIRFSKILGNYGLDFVDRFKAQNVETKKRIISLESVSNERLALIQSECIAILK
;
A
#
# COMPACT_ATOMS: atom_id res chain seq x y z
N ARG A 1 3.92 24.87 19.00
CA ARG A 1 4.77 24.50 17.84
C ARG A 1 5.71 23.33 18.15
N GLU A 2 6.54 23.37 19.20
CA GLU A 2 7.44 22.25 19.57
C GLU A 2 6.75 20.94 19.95
N LYS A 3 5.64 20.99 20.71
CA LYS A 3 4.87 19.79 21.06
C LYS A 3 4.28 19.08 19.83
N GLN A 4 3.84 19.83 18.81
CA GLN A 4 3.33 19.28 17.55
C GLN A 4 4.44 18.62 16.72
N LEU A 5 5.63 19.23 16.69
CA LEU A 5 6.81 18.66 16.02
C LEU A 5 7.22 17.32 16.65
N ARG A 6 7.18 17.19 17.99
CA ARG A 6 7.50 15.93 18.67
C ARG A 6 6.49 14.80 18.40
N VAL A 7 5.21 15.14 18.23
CA VAL A 7 4.16 14.15 17.95
C VAL A 7 4.27 13.65 16.51
N THR A 8 4.47 14.56 15.56
CA THR A 8 4.64 14.22 14.14
C THR A 8 5.88 13.37 13.90
N SER A 9 7.02 13.72 14.51
CA SER A 9 8.24 12.91 14.41
C SER A 9 8.07 11.50 14.97
N ARG A 10 7.25 11.32 16.01
CA ARG A 10 6.99 10.00 16.59
C ARG A 10 6.15 9.14 15.66
N ILE A 11 5.10 9.71 15.07
CA ILE A 11 4.26 9.02 14.09
C ILE A 11 5.10 8.59 12.88
N ASP A 12 6.00 9.44 12.39
CA ASP A 12 6.86 9.11 11.26
C ASP A 12 7.83 7.95 11.60
N CYS A 13 8.42 7.94 12.80
CA CYS A 13 9.24 6.81 13.27
C CYS A 13 8.44 5.51 13.38
N ASP A 14 7.21 5.58 13.90
CA ASP A 14 6.34 4.40 14.05
C ASP A 14 5.91 3.86 12.68
N LEU A 15 5.62 4.73 11.71
CA LEU A 15 5.33 4.36 10.32
C LEU A 15 6.54 3.75 9.61
N HIS A 16 7.73 4.30 9.81
CA HIS A 16 8.95 3.73 9.24
C HIS A 16 9.23 2.32 9.80
N THR A 17 9.01 2.15 11.11
CA THR A 17 9.12 0.83 11.76
C THR A 17 8.10 -0.16 11.19
N LEU A 18 6.86 0.29 10.99
CA LEU A 18 5.80 -0.52 10.38
C LEU A 18 6.17 -0.92 8.94
N ASP A 19 6.69 0.00 8.13
CA ASP A 19 7.17 -0.28 6.77
C ASP A 19 8.24 -1.38 6.79
N ASN A 20 9.25 -1.27 7.66
CA ASN A 20 10.32 -2.27 7.78
C ASN A 20 9.76 -3.68 8.08
N TYR A 21 8.79 -3.81 8.99
CA TYR A 21 8.16 -5.10 9.28
C TYR A 21 7.33 -5.62 8.09
N ILE A 22 6.65 -4.74 7.37
CA ILE A 22 5.87 -5.10 6.17
C ILE A 22 6.79 -5.59 5.05
N GLN A 23 7.90 -4.87 4.78
CA GLN A 23 8.88 -5.28 3.78
C GLN A 23 9.59 -6.58 4.18
N ALA A 24 9.70 -6.87 5.47
CA ALA A 24 10.13 -8.17 5.98
C ALA A 24 9.04 -9.27 5.93
N ASN A 25 7.91 -9.01 5.25
CA ASN A 25 6.77 -9.93 5.10
C ASN A 25 6.17 -10.39 6.44
N ASN A 26 6.19 -9.52 7.47
CA ASN A 26 5.57 -9.83 8.76
C ASN A 26 4.04 -9.78 8.66
N TYR A 27 3.40 -10.92 8.85
CA TYR A 27 1.95 -11.09 8.74
C TYR A 27 1.14 -10.10 9.60
N TYR A 28 1.53 -9.93 10.88
CA TYR A 28 0.80 -9.07 11.80
C TYR A 28 0.93 -7.59 11.45
N ALA A 29 2.12 -7.18 10.99
CA ALA A 29 2.36 -5.81 10.54
C ALA A 29 1.52 -5.46 9.31
N VAL A 30 1.45 -6.37 8.33
CA VAL A 30 0.61 -6.21 7.14
C VAL A 30 -0.86 -6.12 7.52
N LYS A 31 -1.35 -7.04 8.36
CA LYS A 31 -2.74 -7.00 8.80
C LYS A 31 -3.08 -5.71 9.56
N ALA A 32 -2.16 -5.26 10.42
CA ALA A 32 -2.31 -4.02 11.15
C ALA A 32 -2.36 -2.80 10.20
N SER A 33 -1.49 -2.73 9.19
CA SER A 33 -1.45 -1.59 8.27
C SER A 33 -2.70 -1.44 7.43
N PHE A 34 -3.34 -2.55 7.04
CA PHE A 34 -4.64 -2.53 6.38
C PHE A 34 -5.79 -2.22 7.36
N GLY A 35 -5.70 -2.70 8.61
CA GLY A 35 -6.66 -2.36 9.66
C GLY A 35 -6.67 -0.88 10.04
N LEU A 36 -5.52 -0.20 9.95
CA LEU A 36 -5.39 1.23 10.28
C LEU A 36 -6.29 2.15 9.42
N TYR A 37 -6.71 1.72 8.23
CA TYR A 37 -7.67 2.47 7.41
C TYR A 37 -9.05 2.62 8.07
N ALA A 38 -9.40 1.77 9.05
CA ALA A 38 -10.63 1.91 9.84
C ALA A 38 -10.63 3.17 10.73
N ILE A 39 -9.43 3.64 11.11
CA ILE A 39 -9.24 4.71 12.10
C ILE A 39 -8.75 5.99 11.42
N ILE A 40 -7.97 5.85 10.34
CA ILE A 40 -7.33 6.97 9.65
C ILE A 40 -8.18 7.43 8.49
N VAL A 41 -8.83 8.59 8.65
CA VAL A 41 -9.82 9.11 7.71
C VAL A 41 -9.17 9.88 6.54
N ASN A 42 -8.06 10.59 6.77
CA ASN A 42 -7.37 11.40 5.76
C ASN A 42 -5.98 11.88 6.23
N GLY A 43 -5.24 12.56 5.35
CA GLY A 43 -3.99 13.26 5.67
C GLY A 43 -2.70 12.54 5.27
N SER A 44 -1.57 13.04 5.79
CA SER A 44 -0.22 12.57 5.45
C SER A 44 0.02 11.11 5.88
N VAL A 45 -0.54 10.70 7.00
CA VAL A 45 -0.45 9.31 7.50
C VAL A 45 -1.15 8.35 6.55
N CYS A 46 -2.36 8.69 6.09
CA CYS A 46 -3.09 7.90 5.09
C CYS A 46 -2.27 7.78 3.78
N SER A 47 -1.66 8.88 3.34
CA SER A 47 -0.81 8.89 2.14
C SER A 47 0.42 7.98 2.31
N SER A 48 1.04 8.00 3.49
CA SER A 48 2.17 7.13 3.81
C SER A 48 1.78 5.65 3.84
N LEU A 49 0.64 5.32 4.44
CA LEU A 49 0.11 3.95 4.43
C LEU A 49 -0.23 3.46 3.02
N ASN A 50 -0.76 4.33 2.15
CA ASN A 50 -1.00 3.98 0.75
C ASN A 50 0.30 3.58 0.05
N ILE A 51 1.38 4.33 0.29
CA ILE A 51 2.71 4.05 -0.29
C ILE A 51 3.27 2.74 0.26
N ILE A 52 3.29 2.59 1.59
CA ILE A 52 3.82 1.40 2.28
C ILE A 52 3.11 0.12 1.80
N ASN A 53 1.78 0.13 1.83
CA ASN A 53 0.98 -1.00 1.39
C ASN A 53 1.10 -1.24 -0.13
N GLY A 54 1.25 -0.18 -0.92
CA GLY A 54 1.49 -0.29 -2.36
C GLY A 54 2.82 -0.96 -2.69
N LYS A 55 3.88 -0.70 -1.92
CA LYS A 55 5.19 -1.37 -2.06
C LYS A 55 5.11 -2.86 -1.71
N TYR A 56 4.31 -3.21 -0.70
CA TYR A 56 4.13 -4.59 -0.25
C TYR A 56 3.59 -5.53 -1.34
N LEU A 57 2.90 -4.99 -2.36
CA LEU A 57 2.48 -5.74 -3.53
C LEU A 57 3.65 -6.50 -4.19
N HIS A 58 4.87 -5.97 -4.18
CA HIS A 58 6.04 -6.64 -4.74
C HIS A 58 6.62 -7.73 -3.83
N VAL A 59 6.37 -7.63 -2.53
CA VAL A 59 6.88 -8.57 -1.53
C VAL A 59 6.03 -9.84 -1.52
N ASN A 60 4.71 -9.67 -1.45
CA ASN A 60 3.78 -10.80 -1.38
C ASN A 60 2.42 -10.40 -1.99
N PRO A 61 2.27 -10.52 -3.32
CA PRO A 61 1.09 -10.04 -4.02
C PRO A 61 -0.19 -10.80 -3.64
N GLU A 62 -0.09 -12.09 -3.29
CA GLU A 62 -1.24 -12.88 -2.87
C GLU A 62 -1.79 -12.39 -1.53
N ASN A 63 -0.94 -12.21 -0.51
CA ASN A 63 -1.39 -11.69 0.78
C ASN A 63 -1.89 -10.23 0.67
N PHE A 64 -1.25 -9.42 -0.18
CA PHE A 64 -1.74 -8.06 -0.48
C PHE A 64 -3.17 -8.07 -1.01
N LEU A 65 -3.48 -8.94 -1.99
CA LEU A 65 -4.82 -9.08 -2.55
C LEU A 65 -5.83 -9.60 -1.52
N ASN A 66 -5.41 -10.53 -0.66
CA ASN A 66 -6.24 -11.04 0.42
C ASN A 66 -6.61 -9.93 1.42
N GLU A 67 -5.65 -9.11 1.84
CA GLU A 67 -5.90 -8.00 2.76
C GLU A 67 -6.73 -6.88 2.12
N LEU A 68 -6.51 -6.57 0.83
CA LEU A 68 -7.39 -5.68 0.06
C LEU A 68 -8.83 -6.17 0.02
N LYS A 69 -9.03 -7.48 -0.21
CA LYS A 69 -10.36 -8.10 -0.23
C LYS A 69 -11.05 -7.96 1.13
N ASN A 70 -10.33 -8.26 2.21
CA ASN A 70 -10.86 -8.21 3.58
C ASN A 70 -11.21 -6.78 4.03
N HIS A 71 -10.47 -5.78 3.55
CA HIS A 71 -10.63 -4.37 3.95
C HIS A 71 -11.23 -3.49 2.84
N ARG A 72 -11.89 -4.09 1.83
CA ARG A 72 -12.43 -3.40 0.65
C ARG A 72 -13.37 -2.23 1.00
N HIS A 73 -14.10 -2.34 2.09
CA HIS A 73 -15.03 -1.31 2.56
C HIS A 73 -14.34 -0.08 3.18
N LEU A 74 -13.06 -0.19 3.55
CA LEU A 74 -12.27 0.88 4.19
C LEU A 74 -11.33 1.58 3.21
N ILE A 75 -11.01 0.93 2.09
CA ILE A 75 -9.88 1.30 1.24
C ILE A 75 -10.36 1.69 -0.15
N ARG A 76 -9.79 2.78 -0.68
CA ARG A 76 -9.88 3.11 -2.11
C ARG A 76 -8.68 2.52 -2.83
N PHE A 77 -8.90 1.48 -3.64
CA PHE A 77 -7.81 0.74 -4.31
C PHE A 77 -6.91 1.64 -5.14
N SER A 78 -7.50 2.60 -5.86
CA SER A 78 -6.76 3.58 -6.66
C SER A 78 -5.77 4.43 -5.85
N LYS A 79 -6.02 4.66 -4.56
CA LYS A 79 -5.11 5.41 -3.69
C LYS A 79 -3.89 4.59 -3.29
N ILE A 80 -4.03 3.28 -3.08
CA ILE A 80 -2.89 2.39 -2.80
C ILE A 80 -2.10 2.11 -4.09
N LEU A 81 -2.82 1.74 -5.15
CA LEU A 81 -2.23 1.31 -6.41
C LEU A 81 -1.56 2.45 -7.18
N GLY A 82 -2.10 3.67 -7.12
CA GLY A 82 -1.56 4.84 -7.84
C GLY A 82 -0.60 5.71 -7.03
N ASN A 83 -0.39 5.43 -5.74
CA ASN A 83 0.53 6.22 -4.93
C ASN A 83 1.90 5.54 -4.83
N TYR A 84 2.84 6.00 -5.66
CA TYR A 84 4.20 5.48 -5.74
C TYR A 84 5.16 6.12 -4.73
N GLY A 85 4.75 7.22 -4.10
CA GLY A 85 5.57 8.00 -3.19
C GLY A 85 6.39 9.10 -3.87
N LEU A 86 7.11 9.86 -3.03
CA LEU A 86 7.79 11.10 -3.43
C LEU A 86 8.88 10.90 -4.50
N ASP A 87 9.52 9.72 -4.50
CA ASP A 87 10.60 9.40 -5.45
C ASP A 87 10.14 9.34 -6.91
N PHE A 88 8.83 9.33 -7.14
CA PHE A 88 8.20 9.21 -8.45
C PHE A 88 7.51 10.50 -8.92
N VAL A 89 7.45 11.54 -8.09
CA VAL A 89 6.82 12.83 -8.44
C VAL A 89 7.51 13.42 -9.68
N ASP A 90 6.71 13.79 -10.68
CA ASP A 90 7.14 14.32 -11.99
C ASP A 90 8.07 13.41 -12.81
N ARG A 91 8.18 12.12 -12.44
CA ARG A 91 8.99 11.13 -13.15
C ARG A 91 8.13 10.12 -13.91
N PHE A 92 7.39 10.59 -14.92
CA PHE A 92 6.45 9.77 -15.70
C PHE A 92 7.04 8.45 -16.21
N LYS A 93 8.30 8.45 -16.68
CA LYS A 93 8.97 7.21 -17.11
C LYS A 93 9.12 6.21 -15.96
N ALA A 94 9.50 6.67 -14.77
CA ALA A 94 9.64 5.82 -13.59
C ALA A 94 8.27 5.32 -13.12
N GLN A 95 7.24 6.17 -13.14
CA GLN A 95 5.86 5.79 -12.81
C GLN A 95 5.38 4.68 -13.75
N ASN A 96 5.57 4.81 -15.06
CA ASN A 96 5.19 3.77 -16.02
C ASN A 96 5.90 2.43 -15.78
N VAL A 97 7.19 2.47 -15.41
CA VAL A 97 7.94 1.26 -15.07
C VAL A 97 7.38 0.61 -13.80
N GLU A 98 7.10 1.40 -12.76
CA GLU A 98 6.50 0.92 -11.51
C GLU A 98 5.10 0.34 -11.72
N THR A 99 4.24 1.01 -12.49
CA THR A 99 2.92 0.50 -12.90
C THR A 99 3.03 -0.89 -13.52
N LYS A 100 3.94 -1.06 -14.48
CA LYS A 100 4.17 -2.35 -15.15
C LYS A 100 4.63 -3.43 -14.17
N LYS A 101 5.57 -3.10 -13.27
CA LYS A 101 6.00 -4.03 -12.22
C LYS A 101 4.85 -4.46 -11.33
N ARG A 102 3.97 -3.53 -10.94
CA ARG A 102 2.80 -3.82 -10.10
C ARG A 102 1.82 -4.74 -10.83
N ILE A 103 1.55 -4.49 -12.11
CA ILE A 103 0.72 -5.37 -12.95
C ILE A 103 1.33 -6.78 -13.00
N ILE A 104 2.64 -6.90 -13.25
CA ILE A 104 3.33 -8.21 -13.28
C ILE A 104 3.21 -8.92 -11.92
N SER A 105 3.41 -8.22 -10.81
CA SER A 105 3.24 -8.80 -9.46
C SER A 105 1.80 -9.27 -9.25
N LEU A 106 0.79 -8.52 -9.68
CA LEU A 106 -0.61 -8.93 -9.62
C LEU A 106 -0.87 -10.17 -10.47
N GLU A 107 -0.43 -10.17 -11.73
CA GLU A 107 -0.60 -11.28 -12.68
C GLU A 107 0.10 -12.57 -12.22
N SER A 108 1.14 -12.46 -11.37
CA SER A 108 1.83 -13.63 -10.83
C SER A 108 1.00 -14.46 -9.82
N VAL A 109 -0.11 -13.91 -9.31
CA VAL A 109 -0.98 -14.62 -8.35
C VAL A 109 -1.92 -15.57 -9.09
N SER A 110 -1.78 -16.87 -8.85
CA SER A 110 -2.61 -17.91 -9.47
C SER A 110 -3.84 -18.32 -8.65
N ASN A 111 -4.07 -17.69 -7.49
CA ASN A 111 -5.18 -18.04 -6.60
C ASN A 111 -6.54 -17.54 -7.13
N GLU A 112 -7.36 -18.46 -7.64
CA GLU A 112 -8.67 -18.17 -8.25
C GLU A 112 -9.63 -17.41 -7.32
N ARG A 113 -9.53 -17.59 -6.00
CA ARG A 113 -10.40 -16.88 -5.02
C ARG A 113 -10.12 -15.38 -4.95
N LEU A 114 -9.01 -14.94 -5.53
CA LEU A 114 -8.57 -13.54 -5.60
C LEU A 114 -8.69 -12.96 -7.01
N ALA A 115 -9.06 -13.76 -8.02
CA ALA A 115 -9.10 -13.35 -9.43
C ALA A 115 -9.94 -12.08 -9.68
N LEU A 116 -11.06 -11.92 -8.97
CA LEU A 116 -11.90 -10.72 -9.09
C LEU A 116 -11.14 -9.46 -8.63
N ILE A 117 -10.56 -9.48 -7.42
CA ILE A 117 -9.82 -8.34 -6.88
C ILE A 117 -8.55 -8.06 -7.68
N GLN A 118 -7.86 -9.12 -8.13
CA GLN A 118 -6.73 -9.02 -9.03
C GLN A 118 -7.10 -8.27 -10.31
N SER A 119 -8.21 -8.67 -10.96
CA SER A 119 -8.70 -8.05 -12.19
C SER A 119 -9.07 -6.57 -11.98
N GLU A 120 -9.74 -6.25 -10.88
CA GLU A 120 -10.05 -4.86 -10.51
C GLU A 120 -8.77 -4.02 -10.31
N CYS A 121 -7.75 -4.56 -9.62
CA CYS A 121 -6.49 -3.86 -9.42
C CYS A 121 -5.75 -3.60 -10.73
N ILE A 122 -5.71 -4.60 -11.63
CA ILE A 122 -5.09 -4.46 -12.95
C ILE A 122 -5.86 -3.43 -13.79
N ALA A 123 -7.20 -3.42 -13.74
CA ALA A 123 -8.02 -2.44 -14.44
C ALA A 123 -7.78 -0.99 -13.97
N ILE A 124 -7.43 -0.80 -12.70
CA ILE A 124 -7.08 0.53 -12.15
C ILE A 124 -5.70 1.02 -12.64
N LEU A 125 -4.79 0.08 -12.93
CA LEU A 125 -3.41 0.38 -13.35
C LEU A 125 -3.24 0.54 -14.87
N LYS A 126 -4.25 0.16 -15.67
CA LYS A 126 -4.30 0.30 -17.12
C LYS A 126 -4.96 1.62 -17.53
#